data_AF-A0A2D5T7E0-F1
#
_entry.id   AF-A0A2D5T7E0-F1
#
_cell.length_a   1.000
_cell.length_b   1.000
_cell.length_c   1.000
_cell.angle_alpha   90.00
_cell.angle_beta   90.00
_cell.angle_gamma   90.00
#
_symmetry.space_group_name_H-M   'P 1'
#
loop_
_entity.id
_entity.type
_entity.pdbx_description
1 polymer ?
#
loop_
_entity_poly.entity_id
_entity_poly.type
_entity_poly.pdbx_seq_one_letter_code
_entity_poly.pdbx_strand_id
1 'polypeptide(L)'
;MQLLKIKIFKIILLISFFSFGSYLFANEPESPNIILIVADDLGYSDLGVYGSEIITPNLDNMAKNGIQLTNYHTGPTCGPTRAMLMTGVDNHRAGLGTNAAALRRLPELRGLPGYEGFLNDRVVPFSKILNEGGYHTFMAGKWDLGKTKGKLPTDQGFDRYFG
;
A
#
# COMPACT_ATOMS: atom_id res chain seq x y z
N MET A 1 58.14 -24.41 22.28
CA MET A 1 56.95 -23.92 23.03
C MET A 1 56.31 -22.65 22.44
N GLN A 2 57.09 -21.68 21.92
CA GLN A 2 56.59 -20.43 21.31
C GLN A 2 55.79 -20.61 20.00
N LEU A 3 56.24 -21.50 19.12
CA LEU A 3 55.57 -21.83 17.85
C LEU A 3 54.16 -22.41 18.03
N LEU A 4 53.93 -23.13 19.14
CA LEU A 4 52.62 -23.70 19.47
C LEU A 4 51.62 -22.61 19.91
N LYS A 5 52.09 -21.62 20.69
CA LYS A 5 51.28 -20.46 21.12
C LYS A 5 50.83 -19.57 19.95
N ILE A 6 51.69 -19.38 18.95
CA ILE A 6 51.37 -18.59 17.73
C ILE A 6 50.31 -19.29 16.87
N LYS A 7 50.38 -20.62 16.73
CA LYS A 7 49.37 -21.40 16.00
C LYS A 7 48.01 -21.34 16.70
N ILE A 8 47.98 -21.47 18.03
CA ILE A 8 46.74 -21.39 18.82
C ILE A 8 46.11 -19.99 18.71
N PHE A 9 46.91 -18.92 18.79
CA PHE A 9 46.41 -17.54 18.65
C PHE A 9 45.81 -17.28 17.26
N LYS A 10 46.45 -17.77 16.19
CA LYS A 10 45.91 -17.67 14.81
C LYS A 10 44.59 -18.43 14.64
N ILE A 11 44.46 -19.62 15.25
CA ILE A 11 43.23 -20.41 15.21
C ILE A 11 42.10 -19.69 15.96
N ILE A 12 42.38 -19.13 17.14
CA ILE A 12 41.40 -18.35 17.90
C ILE A 12 40.94 -17.14 17.08
N LEU A 13 41.87 -16.39 16.47
CA LEU A 13 41.54 -15.23 15.63
C LEU A 13 40.67 -15.61 14.42
N LEU A 14 40.95 -16.77 13.80
CA LEU A 14 40.19 -17.30 12.66
C LEU A 14 38.77 -17.72 13.07
N ILE A 15 38.62 -18.37 14.22
CA ILE A 15 37.32 -18.79 14.78
C ILE A 15 36.48 -17.56 15.19
N SER A 16 37.11 -16.54 15.78
CA SER A 16 36.44 -15.27 16.12
C SER A 16 35.96 -14.53 14.86
N PHE A 17 36.73 -14.55 13.78
CA PHE A 17 36.32 -13.95 12.50
C PHE A 17 35.17 -14.72 11.84
N PHE A 18 35.18 -16.06 11.92
CA PHE A 18 34.11 -16.90 11.38
C PHE A 18 32.79 -16.74 12.17
N SER A 19 32.88 -16.67 13.50
CA SER A 19 31.71 -16.47 14.36
C SER A 19 31.08 -15.09 14.15
N PHE A 20 31.88 -14.03 13.93
CA PHE A 20 31.39 -12.68 13.64
C PHE A 20 30.68 -12.58 12.28
N GLY A 21 31.14 -13.32 11.27
CA GLY A 21 30.48 -13.38 9.95
C GLY A 21 29.06 -13.96 10.01
N SER A 22 28.83 -14.98 10.85
CA SER A 22 27.50 -15.60 11.00
C SER A 22 26.44 -14.70 11.64
N TYR A 23 26.82 -13.70 12.44
CA TYR A 23 25.87 -12.71 12.99
C TYR A 23 25.46 -11.66 11.96
N LEU A 24 26.25 -11.41 10.91
CA LEU A 24 25.90 -10.51 9.81
C LEU A 24 24.87 -11.12 8.85
N PHE A 25 24.68 -12.45 8.89
CA PHE A 25 23.66 -13.19 8.16
C PHE A 25 22.49 -13.60 9.06
N ALA A 26 22.19 -12.83 10.10
CA ALA A 26 20.86 -12.89 10.69
C ALA A 26 19.86 -12.58 9.57
N ASN A 27 18.94 -13.53 9.29
CA ASN A 27 17.85 -13.32 8.34
C ASN A 27 17.12 -12.04 8.76
N GLU A 28 17.29 -10.98 7.99
CA GLU A 28 16.36 -9.85 7.97
C GLU A 28 14.95 -10.46 7.93
N PRO A 29 14.07 -10.14 8.87
CA PRO A 29 12.72 -10.68 8.86
C PRO A 29 12.11 -10.38 7.48
N GLU A 30 11.67 -11.43 6.78
CA GLU A 30 11.10 -11.28 5.45
C GLU A 30 9.94 -10.27 5.51
N SER A 31 10.03 -9.25 4.66
CA SER A 31 8.99 -8.25 4.52
C SER A 31 7.66 -8.94 4.17
N PRO A 32 6.56 -8.64 4.89
CA PRO A 32 5.30 -9.35 4.68
C PRO A 32 4.68 -8.98 3.33
N ASN A 33 3.91 -9.90 2.74
CA ASN A 33 3.06 -9.54 1.60
C ASN A 33 1.90 -8.64 2.06
N ILE A 34 1.59 -7.59 1.29
CA ILE A 34 0.49 -6.67 1.56
C ILE A 34 -0.58 -6.90 0.49
N ILE A 35 -1.77 -7.33 0.91
CA ILE A 35 -2.94 -7.52 0.02
C ILE A 35 -4.02 -6.54 0.45
N LEU A 36 -4.38 -5.62 -0.44
CA LEU A 36 -5.43 -4.63 -0.24
C LEU A 36 -6.60 -4.91 -1.16
N ILE A 37 -7.77 -5.20 -0.58
CA ILE A 37 -9.01 -5.46 -1.31
C ILE A 37 -9.99 -4.33 -1.00
N VAL A 38 -10.46 -3.65 -2.05
CA VAL A 38 -11.41 -2.54 -1.94
C VAL A 38 -12.64 -2.85 -2.78
N ALA A 39 -13.77 -3.06 -2.11
CA ALA A 39 -15.06 -3.16 -2.78
C ALA A 39 -15.55 -1.76 -3.20
N ASP A 40 -16.26 -1.66 -4.33
CA ASP A 40 -16.85 -0.40 -4.82
C ASP A 40 -18.33 -0.40 -4.47
N ASP A 41 -18.76 0.58 -3.67
CA ASP A 41 -20.13 0.78 -3.20
C ASP A 41 -20.76 -0.39 -2.40
N LEU A 42 -19.93 -1.20 -1.72
CA LEU A 42 -20.40 -2.21 -0.75
C LEU A 42 -20.92 -1.53 0.53
N GLY A 43 -22.15 -1.85 0.92
CA GLY A 43 -22.80 -1.35 2.12
C GLY A 43 -22.25 -1.96 3.40
N TYR A 44 -22.48 -1.26 4.52
CA TYR A 44 -22.01 -1.71 5.85
C TYR A 44 -22.53 -3.10 6.22
N SER A 45 -23.81 -3.38 5.94
CA SER A 45 -24.48 -4.64 6.29
C SER A 45 -24.58 -5.63 5.12
N ASP A 46 -23.72 -5.51 4.10
CA ASP A 46 -23.75 -6.39 2.91
C ASP A 46 -22.93 -7.68 3.08
N LEU A 47 -22.12 -7.78 4.13
CA LEU A 47 -21.41 -9.01 4.48
C LEU A 47 -22.14 -9.75 5.60
N GLY A 48 -22.16 -11.08 5.53
CA GLY A 48 -22.79 -11.93 6.55
C GLY A 48 -22.29 -11.63 7.97
N VAL A 49 -20.99 -11.34 8.12
CA VAL A 49 -20.40 -10.94 9.41
C VAL A 49 -20.95 -9.62 9.98
N TYR A 50 -21.53 -8.76 9.15
CA TYR A 50 -22.20 -7.52 9.53
C TYR A 50 -23.74 -7.61 9.48
N GLY A 51 -24.30 -8.82 9.36
CA GLY A 51 -25.74 -9.08 9.46
C GLY A 51 -26.48 -9.24 8.13
N SER A 52 -25.78 -9.40 7.01
CA SER A 52 -26.38 -9.58 5.68
C SER A 52 -27.04 -10.94 5.47
N GLU A 53 -28.02 -10.98 4.57
CA GLU A 53 -28.52 -12.20 3.92
C GLU A 53 -27.65 -12.67 2.74
N ILE A 54 -26.74 -11.84 2.24
CA ILE A 54 -25.84 -12.21 1.14
C ILE A 54 -24.84 -13.26 1.64
N ILE A 55 -24.69 -14.33 0.85
CA ILE A 55 -23.78 -15.43 1.18
C ILE A 55 -22.33 -15.02 0.86
N THR A 56 -21.56 -14.61 1.89
CA THR A 56 -20.17 -14.13 1.76
C THR A 56 -19.12 -14.97 2.50
N PRO A 57 -19.06 -16.31 2.29
CA PRO A 57 -18.33 -17.23 3.17
C PRO A 57 -16.83 -16.96 3.26
N ASN A 58 -16.19 -16.50 2.19
CA ASN A 58 -14.75 -16.19 2.19
C ASN A 58 -14.43 -14.95 3.04
N LEU A 59 -15.24 -13.89 2.90
CA LEU A 59 -15.06 -12.65 3.67
C LEU A 59 -15.46 -12.84 5.13
N ASP A 60 -16.52 -13.61 5.39
CA ASP A 60 -16.92 -13.98 6.75
C ASP A 60 -15.83 -14.80 7.45
N ASN A 61 -15.20 -15.74 6.74
CA ASN A 61 -14.08 -16.51 7.29
C ASN A 61 -12.85 -15.61 7.55
N MET A 62 -12.55 -14.68 6.65
CA MET A 62 -11.47 -13.72 6.85
C MET A 62 -11.72 -12.85 8.09
N ALA A 63 -12.95 -12.35 8.27
CA ALA A 63 -13.35 -11.53 9.40
C ALA A 63 -13.36 -12.30 10.74
N LYS A 64 -13.68 -13.60 10.73
CA LYS A 64 -13.61 -14.47 11.92
C LYS A 64 -12.19 -14.75 12.39
N ASN A 65 -11.23 -14.82 11.45
CA ASN A 65 -9.82 -15.09 11.74
C ASN A 65 -8.97 -13.81 11.80
N GLY A 66 -9.60 -12.64 11.77
CA GLY A 66 -8.95 -11.34 11.72
C GLY A 66 -9.57 -10.34 12.69
N ILE A 67 -9.43 -9.06 12.34
CA ILE A 67 -10.00 -7.95 13.10
C ILE A 67 -11.14 -7.34 12.29
N GLN A 68 -12.28 -7.16 12.93
CA GLN A 68 -13.43 -6.45 12.37
C GLN A 68 -13.42 -5.01 12.88
N LEU A 69 -13.70 -4.07 11.97
CA LEU A 69 -13.82 -2.65 12.30
C LEU A 69 -15.28 -2.24 12.16
N THR A 70 -15.88 -1.76 13.24
CA THR A 70 -17.27 -1.26 13.25
C THR A 70 -17.37 0.26 13.18
N ASN A 71 -16.22 0.94 13.20
CA ASN A 71 -16.12 2.41 13.19
C ASN A 71 -15.02 2.89 12.22
N TYR A 72 -14.87 2.21 11.08
CA TYR A 72 -13.96 2.60 9.99
C TYR A 72 -14.65 3.60 9.07
N HIS A 73 -13.91 4.62 8.61
CA HIS A 73 -14.46 5.73 7.83
C HIS A 73 -13.69 5.92 6.52
N THR A 74 -14.41 6.38 5.50
CA THR A 74 -13.88 6.72 4.17
C THR A 74 -14.31 8.15 3.79
N GLY A 75 -13.77 8.65 2.67
CA GLY A 75 -14.28 9.87 2.06
C GLY A 75 -15.66 9.66 1.43
N PRO A 76 -16.33 10.76 1.02
CA PRO A 76 -17.74 10.70 0.60
C PRO A 76 -17.98 9.99 -0.73
N THR A 77 -16.94 9.79 -1.55
CA THR A 77 -17.05 9.14 -2.87
C THR A 77 -15.77 8.38 -3.25
N CYS A 78 -15.87 7.52 -4.28
CA CYS A 78 -14.81 6.61 -4.73
C CYS A 78 -13.45 7.27 -4.98
N GLY A 79 -13.37 8.29 -5.84
CA GLY A 79 -12.10 8.98 -6.16
C GLY A 79 -11.42 9.59 -4.92
N PRO A 80 -12.09 10.47 -4.15
CA PRO A 80 -11.58 11.00 -2.89
C PRO A 80 -11.08 9.92 -1.93
N THR A 81 -11.86 8.86 -1.70
CA THR A 81 -11.45 7.76 -0.81
C THR A 81 -10.21 7.03 -1.30
N ARG A 82 -10.13 6.73 -2.60
CA ARG A 82 -8.96 6.07 -3.20
C ARG A 82 -7.72 6.97 -3.10
N ALA A 83 -7.87 8.28 -3.25
CA ALA A 83 -6.77 9.24 -3.13
C ALA A 83 -6.20 9.24 -1.71
N MET A 84 -7.09 9.26 -0.71
CA MET A 84 -6.70 9.18 0.71
C MET A 84 -6.03 7.85 1.03
N LEU A 85 -6.62 6.73 0.58
CA LEU A 85 -6.07 5.39 0.77
C LEU A 85 -4.66 5.25 0.18
N MET A 86 -4.46 5.77 -1.04
CA MET A 86 -3.16 5.68 -1.70
C MET A 86 -2.08 6.54 -1.03
N THR A 87 -2.44 7.62 -0.32
CA THR A 87 -1.45 8.64 0.10
C THR A 87 -1.34 8.85 1.60
N GLY A 88 -2.32 8.38 2.38
CA GLY A 88 -2.41 8.65 3.81
C GLY A 88 -2.75 10.10 4.16
N VAL A 89 -3.15 10.94 3.19
CA VAL A 89 -3.54 12.34 3.43
C VAL A 89 -4.92 12.65 2.89
N ASP A 90 -5.52 13.74 3.34
CA ASP A 90 -6.84 14.20 2.89
C ASP A 90 -6.93 14.41 1.38
N ASN A 91 -8.10 14.12 0.80
CA ASN A 91 -8.33 14.16 -0.64
C ASN A 91 -8.14 15.57 -1.26
N HIS A 92 -8.39 16.64 -0.49
CA HIS A 92 -8.13 18.03 -0.93
C HIS A 92 -6.64 18.32 -1.06
N ARG A 93 -5.77 17.55 -0.39
CA ARG A 93 -4.31 17.62 -0.59
C ARG A 93 -3.86 16.75 -1.76
N ALA A 94 -4.51 15.60 -1.95
CA ALA A 94 -4.13 14.59 -2.94
C ALA A 94 -4.63 14.89 -4.37
N GLY A 95 -5.47 15.90 -4.57
CA GLY A 95 -5.90 16.37 -5.89
C GLY A 95 -7.30 15.92 -6.32
N LEU A 96 -8.03 15.29 -5.40
CA LEU A 96 -9.40 14.84 -5.59
C LEU A 96 -10.31 15.44 -4.52
N GLY A 97 -10.29 16.76 -4.35
CA GLY A 97 -11.20 17.53 -3.49
C GLY A 97 -12.68 17.30 -3.85
N THR A 98 -12.95 16.88 -5.08
CA THR A 98 -14.21 16.30 -5.53
C THR A 98 -13.95 15.19 -6.54
N ASN A 99 -14.96 14.39 -6.85
CA ASN A 99 -14.88 13.38 -7.89
C ASN A 99 -14.60 14.01 -9.26
N ALA A 100 -13.71 13.41 -10.05
CA ALA A 100 -13.32 13.92 -11.37
C ALA A 100 -14.54 14.11 -12.32
N ALA A 101 -15.52 13.21 -12.23
CA ALA A 101 -16.77 13.33 -12.99
C ALA A 101 -17.61 14.55 -12.57
N ALA A 102 -17.63 14.88 -11.27
CA ALA A 102 -18.37 16.01 -10.72
C ALA A 102 -17.70 17.35 -11.08
N LEU A 103 -16.37 17.40 -11.13
CA LEU A 103 -15.60 18.59 -11.50
C LEU A 103 -15.98 19.16 -12.89
N ARG A 104 -16.50 18.32 -13.79
CA ARG A 104 -17.04 18.77 -15.09
C ARG A 104 -18.22 19.74 -14.93
N ARG A 105 -18.99 19.61 -13.85
CA ARG A 105 -20.19 20.42 -13.55
C ARG A 105 -19.92 21.57 -12.57
N LEU A 106 -18.69 21.68 -12.06
CA LEU A 106 -18.28 22.67 -11.05
C LEU A 106 -17.12 23.52 -11.59
N PRO A 107 -17.38 24.43 -12.57
CA PRO A 107 -16.35 25.23 -13.21
C PRO A 107 -15.57 26.11 -12.22
N GLU A 108 -16.20 26.55 -11.14
CA GLU A 108 -15.61 27.37 -10.07
C GLU A 108 -14.48 26.66 -9.31
N LEU A 109 -14.44 25.33 -9.33
CA LEU A 109 -13.40 24.53 -8.68
C LEU A 109 -12.21 24.23 -9.60
N ARG A 110 -12.31 24.49 -10.90
CA ARG A 110 -11.26 24.14 -11.85
C ARG A 110 -10.03 25.00 -11.66
N GLY A 111 -8.86 24.36 -11.64
CA GLY A 111 -7.57 25.04 -11.46
C GLY A 111 -7.25 25.37 -10.00
N LEU A 112 -8.18 25.14 -9.06
CA LEU A 112 -7.88 25.27 -7.64
C LEU A 112 -6.91 24.15 -7.21
N PRO A 113 -5.91 24.46 -6.36
CA PRO A 113 -5.05 23.44 -5.79
C PRO A 113 -5.90 22.44 -4.99
N GLY A 114 -5.87 21.17 -5.37
CA GLY A 114 -6.58 20.08 -4.68
C GLY A 114 -7.76 19.56 -5.49
N TYR A 115 -8.12 20.24 -6.57
CA TYR A 115 -9.24 19.94 -7.44
C TYR A 115 -8.78 19.64 -8.87
N GLU A 116 -7.58 19.07 -9.02
CA GLU A 116 -7.03 18.66 -10.31
C GLU A 116 -7.87 17.56 -10.98
N GLY A 117 -8.57 16.73 -10.18
CA GLY A 117 -9.40 15.62 -10.66
C GLY A 117 -8.60 14.35 -10.97
N PHE A 118 -7.37 14.26 -10.46
CA PHE A 118 -6.46 13.12 -10.53
C PHE A 118 -5.44 13.23 -9.41
N LEU A 119 -4.71 12.14 -9.13
CA LEU A 119 -3.67 12.14 -8.10
C LEU A 119 -2.56 13.14 -8.49
N ASN A 120 -2.44 14.21 -7.73
CA ASN A 120 -1.51 15.29 -8.05
C ASN A 120 -0.07 14.93 -7.65
N ASP A 121 0.87 15.79 -8.03
CA ASP A 121 2.31 15.55 -7.78
C ASP A 121 2.79 16.13 -6.44
N ARG A 122 1.87 16.55 -5.55
CA ARG A 122 2.16 17.07 -4.20
C ARG A 122 2.12 15.97 -3.14
N VAL A 123 1.77 14.75 -3.52
CA VAL A 123 1.65 13.57 -2.67
C VAL A 123 2.36 12.39 -3.32
N VAL A 124 2.84 11.46 -2.50
CA VAL A 124 3.47 10.23 -2.97
C VAL A 124 2.57 9.06 -2.61
N PRO A 125 2.08 8.26 -3.58
CA PRO A 125 1.29 7.09 -3.26
C PRO A 125 2.16 5.99 -2.62
N PHE A 126 1.58 5.21 -1.71
CA PHE A 126 2.27 4.12 -1.00
C PHE A 126 2.87 3.09 -1.96
N SER A 127 2.27 2.91 -3.14
CA SER A 127 2.78 2.00 -4.18
C SER A 127 4.19 2.39 -4.63
N LYS A 128 4.49 3.69 -4.81
CA LYS A 128 5.86 4.14 -5.13
C LYS A 128 6.83 3.83 -3.97
N ILE A 129 6.40 4.09 -2.75
CA ILE A 129 7.22 3.86 -1.54
C ILE A 129 7.54 2.36 -1.41
N LEU A 130 6.55 1.49 -1.59
CA LEU A 130 6.73 0.04 -1.54
C LEU A 130 7.63 -0.46 -2.67
N ASN A 131 7.42 0.04 -3.90
CA ASN A 131 8.24 -0.34 -5.05
C ASN A 131 9.71 0.06 -4.88
N GLU A 132 9.98 1.29 -4.44
CA GLU A 132 11.33 1.76 -4.09
C GLU A 132 11.92 0.95 -2.92
N GLY A 133 11.08 0.49 -2.00
CA GLY A 133 11.44 -0.41 -0.90
C GLY A 133 11.65 -1.87 -1.28
N GLY A 134 11.64 -2.21 -2.58
CA GLY A 134 11.92 -3.56 -3.08
C GLY A 134 10.70 -4.49 -3.19
N TYR A 135 9.48 -3.98 -2.96
CA TYR A 135 8.28 -4.77 -3.19
C TYR A 135 7.95 -4.86 -4.68
N HIS A 136 7.48 -6.04 -5.10
CA HIS A 136 6.77 -6.17 -6.37
C HIS A 136 5.32 -5.71 -6.21
N THR A 137 4.91 -4.78 -7.05
CA THR A 137 3.65 -4.05 -6.89
C THR A 137 2.70 -4.35 -8.04
N PHE A 138 1.50 -4.84 -7.71
CA PHE A 138 0.50 -5.26 -8.69
C PHE A 138 -0.83 -4.63 -8.36
N MET A 139 -1.57 -4.23 -9.40
CA MET A 139 -2.94 -3.75 -9.25
C MET A 139 -3.85 -4.44 -10.29
N ALA A 140 -5.01 -4.91 -9.83
CA ALA A 140 -6.08 -5.37 -10.71
C ALA A 140 -7.40 -4.70 -10.30
N GLY A 141 -8.08 -4.04 -11.23
CA GLY A 141 -9.37 -3.39 -11.02
C GLY A 141 -9.34 -1.86 -11.19
N LYS A 142 -10.30 -1.19 -10.55
CA LYS A 142 -10.58 0.24 -10.76
C LYS A 142 -9.54 1.14 -10.11
N TRP A 143 -8.90 2.00 -10.92
CA TRP A 143 -7.94 3.01 -10.46
C TRP A 143 -8.62 4.29 -9.96
N ASP A 144 -9.35 4.99 -10.84
CA ASP A 144 -10.11 6.22 -10.55
C ASP A 144 -9.30 7.42 -10.01
N LEU A 145 -7.99 7.43 -10.22
CA LEU A 145 -7.10 8.52 -9.79
C LEU A 145 -6.37 9.22 -10.96
N GLY A 146 -6.86 9.02 -12.17
CA GLY A 146 -6.31 9.60 -13.39
C GLY A 146 -6.40 8.65 -14.58
N LYS A 147 -6.48 9.20 -15.79
CA LYS A 147 -6.64 8.42 -17.03
C LYS A 147 -5.62 8.77 -18.11
N THR A 148 -4.76 9.74 -17.85
CA THR A 148 -3.75 10.23 -18.80
C THR A 148 -2.37 9.68 -18.46
N LYS A 149 -1.46 9.69 -19.44
CA LYS A 149 -0.04 9.40 -19.21
C LYS A 149 0.51 10.21 -18.04
N GLY A 150 1.30 9.58 -17.20
CA GLY A 150 1.81 10.13 -15.94
C GLY A 150 0.87 9.95 -14.75
N LYS A 151 -0.38 9.51 -14.97
CA LYS A 151 -1.41 9.36 -13.93
C LYS A 151 -2.02 7.95 -13.90
N LEU A 152 -1.52 7.01 -14.72
CA LEU A 152 -1.94 5.61 -14.69
C LEU A 152 -1.31 4.89 -13.49
N PRO A 153 -1.85 3.74 -13.03
CA PRO A 153 -1.26 2.96 -11.94
C PRO A 153 0.24 2.66 -12.16
N THR A 154 0.63 2.35 -13.39
CA THR A 154 2.03 2.08 -13.76
C THR A 154 2.94 3.30 -13.68
N ASP A 155 2.39 4.50 -13.82
CA ASP A 155 3.13 5.76 -13.58
C ASP A 155 3.16 6.12 -12.09
N GLN A 156 2.37 5.42 -11.28
CA GLN A 156 2.11 5.68 -9.88
C GLN A 156 2.67 4.57 -8.98
N GLY A 157 3.68 3.83 -9.45
CA GLY A 157 4.45 2.88 -8.65
C GLY A 157 3.89 1.46 -8.61
N PHE A 158 3.03 1.08 -9.56
CA PHE A 158 2.67 -0.33 -9.79
C PHE A 158 3.49 -0.92 -10.95
N ASP A 159 4.19 -2.03 -10.73
CA ASP A 159 4.94 -2.73 -11.78
C ASP A 159 4.03 -3.32 -12.86
N ARG A 160 2.81 -3.73 -12.47
CA ARG A 160 1.81 -4.33 -13.37
C ARG A 160 0.41 -3.86 -13.02
N TYR A 161 -0.39 -3.62 -14.06
CA TYR A 161 -1.77 -3.19 -13.93
C TYR A 161 -2.69 -3.87 -14.95
N PHE A 162 -3.90 -4.22 -14.51
CA PHE A 162 -5.01 -4.64 -15.36
C PHE A 162 -6.33 -4.03 -14.86
N GLY A 163 -7.05 -3.27 -15.68
CA GLY A 163 -8.37 -2.72 -15.33
C GLY A 163 -8.83 -1.57 -16.21
#